data_AF-T1D6R9-F1
#
_entry.id   AF-T1D6R9-F1
#
_cell.length_a   1.000
_cell.length_b   1.000
_cell.length_c   1.000
_cell.angle_alpha   90.00
_cell.angle_beta   90.00
_cell.angle_gamma   90.00
#
_symmetry.space_group_name_H-M   'P 1'
#
loop_
_entity.id
_entity.type
_entity.pdbx_description
1 polymer ?
#
loop_
_entity_poly.entity_id
_entity_poly.type
_entity_poly.pdbx_seq_one_letter_code
_entity_poly.pdbx_strand_id
1 'polypeptide(L)'
;MDKRETSSQHCQTPSPLTSAGAAARLSLYCKDIDRWPRSWAVFPDLDVPVGERIAAEMKPFLLTLIAERRTKKTVKKYADYLWVLGGELIRRVLTDEKARKLPARTLILKHIDETGGPLWRHARDEQEHAVYDAVCRRFYLFLIGTES
;
A
#
# COMPACT_ATOMS: atom_id res chain seq x y z
N MET A 1 -2.02 -25.35 56.51
CA MET A 1 -3.15 -25.21 55.57
C MET A 1 -3.26 -23.74 55.18
N ASP A 2 -3.70 -23.50 53.94
CA ASP A 2 -4.13 -22.23 53.34
C ASP A 2 -3.16 -21.40 52.47
N LYS A 3 -3.09 -21.88 51.23
CA LYS A 3 -3.40 -21.21 49.95
C LYS A 3 -2.47 -20.08 49.45
N ARG A 4 -1.53 -20.51 48.60
CA ARG A 4 -0.96 -19.72 47.49
C ARG A 4 -2.07 -19.42 46.47
N GLU A 5 -2.39 -18.14 46.30
CA GLU A 5 -3.27 -17.67 45.22
C GLU A 5 -2.39 -17.30 44.01
N THR A 6 -2.21 -18.25 43.11
CA THR A 6 -1.66 -18.01 41.78
C THR A 6 -2.67 -17.20 40.96
N SER A 7 -2.47 -15.89 40.88
CA SER A 7 -3.23 -15.03 39.97
C SER A 7 -2.75 -15.29 38.53
N SER A 8 -3.53 -16.09 37.81
CA SER A 8 -3.32 -16.40 36.40
C SER A 8 -3.38 -15.15 35.55
N GLN A 9 -2.27 -14.81 34.91
CA GLN A 9 -2.26 -13.86 33.80
C GLN A 9 -3.14 -14.41 32.68
N HIS A 10 -4.26 -13.72 32.47
CA HIS A 10 -5.17 -13.97 31.37
C HIS A 10 -4.50 -13.58 30.06
N CYS A 11 -4.12 -14.58 29.26
CA CYS A 11 -3.68 -14.42 27.87
C CYS A 11 -4.85 -13.89 27.04
N GLN A 12 -5.09 -12.58 27.07
CA GLN A 12 -6.03 -11.95 26.17
C GLN A 12 -5.48 -12.02 24.75
N THR A 13 -6.06 -12.88 23.91
CA THR A 13 -5.91 -12.77 22.46
C THR A 13 -6.44 -11.40 22.06
N PRO A 14 -5.62 -10.51 21.49
CA PRO A 14 -6.08 -9.16 21.26
C PRO A 14 -7.09 -9.17 20.12
N SER A 15 -8.32 -8.70 20.39
CA SER A 15 -9.44 -8.66 19.45
C SER A 15 -9.02 -8.06 18.10
N PRO A 16 -9.60 -8.56 16.98
CA PRO A 16 -9.37 -8.00 15.66
C PRO A 16 -9.70 -6.50 15.68
N LEU A 17 -8.84 -5.70 15.07
CA LEU A 17 -9.08 -4.26 14.94
C LEU A 17 -10.34 -4.04 14.12
N THR A 18 -11.26 -3.25 14.65
CA THR A 18 -12.44 -2.82 13.89
C THR A 18 -11.99 -2.00 12.67
N SER A 19 -12.74 -2.07 11.58
CA SER A 19 -12.46 -1.33 10.33
C SER A 19 -12.24 0.17 10.58
N ALA A 20 -13.06 0.78 11.46
CA ALA A 20 -12.92 2.17 11.87
C ALA A 20 -11.58 2.47 12.58
N GLY A 21 -11.11 1.57 13.45
CA GLY A 21 -9.82 1.71 14.14
C GLY A 21 -8.62 1.58 13.19
N ALA A 22 -8.73 0.74 12.16
CA ALA A 22 -7.70 0.60 11.14
C ALA A 22 -7.62 1.85 10.25
N ALA A 23 -8.76 2.40 9.82
CA ALA A 23 -8.81 3.64 9.02
C ALA A 23 -8.19 4.84 9.77
N ALA A 24 -8.53 5.03 11.05
CA ALA A 24 -7.95 6.10 11.86
C ALA A 24 -6.42 5.97 11.99
N ARG A 25 -5.90 4.75 12.12
CA ARG A 25 -4.44 4.50 12.13
C ARG A 25 -3.79 4.75 10.78
N LEU A 26 -4.46 4.40 9.68
CA LEU A 26 -3.96 4.69 8.35
C LEU A 26 -3.78 6.20 8.17
N SER A 27 -4.77 7.02 8.52
CA SER A 27 -4.66 8.48 8.48
C SER A 27 -3.54 9.01 9.38
N LEU A 28 -3.24 8.37 10.50
CA LEU A 28 -2.12 8.75 11.38
C LEU A 28 -0.75 8.37 10.78
N TYR A 29 -0.67 7.25 10.07
CA TYR A 29 0.58 6.69 9.54
C TYR A 29 0.94 7.29 8.17
N CYS A 30 -0.07 7.58 7.34
CA CYS A 30 0.03 8.12 5.99
C CYS A 30 -0.97 9.29 5.83
N LYS A 31 -0.56 10.47 6.32
CA LYS A 31 -1.42 11.66 6.41
C LYS A 31 -1.76 12.27 5.03
N ASP A 32 -1.00 11.93 4.03
CA ASP A 32 -0.99 12.52 2.70
C ASP A 32 -1.56 11.60 1.63
N ILE A 33 -2.09 10.41 2.01
CA ILE A 33 -2.61 9.42 1.05
C ILE A 33 -3.67 9.99 0.10
N ASP A 34 -4.50 10.93 0.57
CA ASP A 34 -5.53 11.58 -0.25
C ASP A 34 -4.95 12.66 -1.18
N ARG A 35 -3.70 13.09 -0.95
CA ARG A 35 -2.97 14.04 -1.80
C ARG A 35 -2.11 13.34 -2.84
N TRP A 36 -1.91 12.03 -2.71
CA TRP A 36 -1.06 11.25 -3.61
C TRP A 36 -1.43 11.42 -5.09
N PRO A 37 -2.71 11.30 -5.52
CA PRO A 37 -3.07 11.44 -6.93
C PRO A 37 -2.64 12.78 -7.53
N ARG A 38 -2.82 13.87 -6.76
CA ARG A 38 -2.41 15.22 -7.17
C ARG A 38 -0.89 15.40 -7.19
N SER A 39 -0.17 14.71 -6.32
CA SER A 39 1.29 14.76 -6.29
C SER A 39 1.96 14.00 -7.44
N TRP A 40 1.27 13.03 -8.05
CA TRP A 40 1.77 12.28 -9.21
C TRP A 40 1.41 12.93 -10.55
N ALA A 41 0.39 13.78 -10.56
CA ALA A 41 -0.19 14.34 -11.78
C ALA A 41 0.77 15.30 -12.50
N VAL A 42 0.96 15.07 -13.80
CA VAL A 42 1.59 16.03 -14.73
C VAL A 42 0.50 16.86 -15.40
N PHE A 43 -0.60 16.23 -15.80
CA PHE A 43 -1.82 16.86 -16.32
C PHE A 43 -2.98 16.59 -15.35
N PRO A 44 -3.30 17.52 -14.43
CA PRO A 44 -4.26 17.27 -13.34
C PRO A 44 -5.60 16.71 -13.79
N ASP A 45 -6.19 17.24 -14.87
CA ASP A 45 -7.51 16.83 -15.36
C ASP A 45 -7.56 15.39 -15.87
N LEU A 46 -6.41 14.84 -16.26
CA LEU A 46 -6.32 13.49 -16.83
C LEU A 46 -5.69 12.49 -15.86
N ASP A 47 -4.73 12.93 -15.05
CA ASP A 47 -3.90 12.06 -14.21
C ASP A 47 -4.50 11.86 -12.83
N VAL A 48 -5.13 12.89 -12.24
CA VAL A 48 -5.76 12.77 -10.91
C VAL A 48 -6.82 11.68 -10.89
N PRO A 49 -7.76 11.58 -11.85
CA PRO A 49 -8.75 10.51 -11.85
C PRO A 49 -8.13 9.10 -11.93
N VAL A 50 -7.00 8.95 -12.63
CA VAL A 50 -6.27 7.67 -12.68
C VAL A 50 -5.60 7.39 -11.33
N GLY A 51 -4.93 8.39 -10.77
CA GLY A 51 -4.27 8.32 -9.47
C GLY A 51 -5.23 7.98 -8.33
N GLU A 52 -6.45 8.53 -8.34
CA GLU A 52 -7.48 8.23 -7.35
C GLU A 52 -7.86 6.74 -7.36
N ARG A 53 -8.05 6.15 -8.55
CA ARG A 53 -8.35 4.72 -8.67
C ARG A 53 -7.16 3.86 -8.25
N ILE A 54 -5.93 4.25 -8.57
CA ILE A 54 -4.71 3.56 -8.10
C ILE A 54 -4.62 3.60 -6.56
N ALA A 55 -4.81 4.78 -5.96
CA ALA A 55 -4.75 4.94 -4.51
C ALA A 55 -5.86 4.13 -3.81
N ALA A 56 -7.03 3.98 -4.44
CA ALA A 56 -8.12 3.16 -3.94
C ALA A 56 -7.74 1.67 -3.84
N GLU A 57 -6.92 1.13 -4.75
CA GLU A 57 -6.39 -0.25 -4.67
C GLU A 57 -5.30 -0.39 -3.59
N MET A 58 -4.49 0.65 -3.38
CA MET A 58 -3.41 0.65 -2.38
C MET A 58 -3.92 0.77 -0.93
N LYS A 59 -5.02 1.48 -0.71
CA LYS A 59 -5.60 1.72 0.62
C LYS A 59 -5.96 0.42 1.37
N PRO A 60 -6.71 -0.54 0.79
CA PRO A 60 -6.99 -1.83 1.43
C PRO A 60 -5.73 -2.60 1.82
N PHE A 61 -4.70 -2.60 0.97
CA PHE A 61 -3.42 -3.24 1.29
C PHE A 61 -2.74 -2.61 2.51
N LEU A 62 -2.72 -1.27 2.63
CA LEU A 62 -2.18 -0.62 3.82
C LEU A 62 -3.00 -0.92 5.08
N LEU A 63 -4.32 -1.08 4.94
CA LEU A 63 -5.19 -1.49 6.05
C LEU A 63 -4.90 -2.92 6.52
N THR A 64 -4.56 -3.86 5.61
CA THR A 64 -4.17 -5.21 6.03
C THR A 64 -2.88 -5.22 6.83
N LEU A 65 -1.89 -4.40 6.45
CA LEU A 65 -0.66 -4.25 7.25
C LEU A 65 -0.96 -3.74 8.68
N ILE A 66 -1.94 -2.84 8.83
CA ILE A 66 -2.38 -2.36 10.15
C ILE A 66 -3.10 -3.46 10.93
N ALA A 67 -3.96 -4.23 10.25
CA ALA A 67 -4.66 -5.38 10.84
C ALA A 67 -3.69 -6.47 11.31
N GLU A 68 -2.62 -6.71 10.56
CA GLU A 68 -1.48 -7.57 10.92
C GLU A 68 -0.60 -7.00 12.05
N ARG A 69 -0.98 -5.85 12.64
CA ARG A 69 -0.24 -5.17 13.72
C ARG A 69 1.19 -4.78 13.34
N ARG A 70 1.44 -4.47 12.07
CA ARG A 70 2.72 -3.89 11.64
C ARG A 70 2.94 -2.54 12.34
N THR A 71 4.19 -2.26 12.67
CA THR A 71 4.56 -1.00 13.33
C THR A 71 4.27 0.19 12.41
N LYS A 72 4.05 1.38 13.01
CA LYS A 72 3.92 2.64 12.25
C LYS A 72 5.08 2.84 11.26
N LYS A 73 6.32 2.56 11.69
CA LYS A 73 7.53 2.67 10.86
C LYS A 73 7.43 1.76 9.63
N THR A 74 6.98 0.53 9.81
CA THR A 74 6.81 -0.44 8.71
C THR A 74 5.71 0.01 7.75
N VAL A 75 4.52 0.38 8.25
CA VAL A 75 3.42 0.81 7.37
C VAL A 75 3.80 2.06 6.59
N LYS A 76 4.46 3.04 7.23
CA LYS A 76 4.97 4.23 6.55
C LYS A 76 5.95 3.87 5.43
N LYS A 77 6.91 2.98 5.71
CA LYS A 77 7.87 2.51 4.70
C LYS A 77 7.17 1.88 3.49
N TYR A 78 6.15 1.04 3.72
CA TYR A 78 5.35 0.48 2.63
C TYR A 78 4.59 1.56 1.86
N ALA A 79 3.96 2.51 2.56
CA ALA A 79 3.25 3.62 1.94
C ALA A 79 4.18 4.49 1.07
N ASP A 80 5.40 4.80 1.56
CA ASP A 80 6.38 5.59 0.82
C ASP A 80 6.76 4.89 -0.52
N TYR A 81 6.94 3.56 -0.54
CA TYR A 81 7.20 2.82 -1.79
C TYR A 81 5.98 2.63 -2.69
N LEU A 82 4.78 2.52 -2.12
CA LEU A 82 3.55 2.55 -2.92
C LEU A 82 3.32 3.92 -3.56
N TRP A 83 3.72 4.99 -2.88
CA TRP A 83 3.70 6.33 -3.46
C TRP A 83 4.63 6.43 -4.67
N VAL A 84 5.83 5.85 -4.58
CA VAL A 84 6.74 5.72 -5.72
C VAL A 84 6.10 4.92 -6.85
N LEU A 85 5.51 3.76 -6.56
CA LEU A 85 4.82 2.93 -7.56
C LEU A 85 3.71 3.73 -8.28
N GLY A 86 2.91 4.50 -7.54
CA GLY A 86 1.86 5.34 -8.13
C GLY A 86 2.40 6.35 -9.14
N GLY A 87 3.50 7.05 -8.80
CA GLY A 87 4.18 7.95 -9.74
C GLY A 87 4.73 7.23 -10.97
N GLU A 88 5.32 6.04 -10.78
CA GLU A 88 5.80 5.19 -11.87
C GLU A 88 4.68 4.72 -12.82
N LEU A 89 3.49 4.43 -12.28
CA LEU A 89 2.31 4.05 -13.05
C LEU A 89 1.74 5.23 -13.83
N ILE A 90 1.58 6.41 -13.21
CA ILE A 90 1.13 7.62 -13.92
C ILE A 90 2.07 7.93 -15.08
N ARG A 91 3.39 7.82 -14.88
CA ARG A 91 4.36 8.05 -15.96
C ARG A 91 4.19 7.09 -17.14
N ARG A 92 3.79 5.84 -16.89
CA ARG A 92 3.51 4.86 -17.96
C ARG A 92 2.21 5.16 -18.67
N VAL A 93 1.20 5.62 -17.94
CA VAL A 93 -0.06 6.09 -18.50
C VAL A 93 0.15 7.34 -19.38
N LEU A 94 1.10 8.21 -19.04
CA LEU A 94 1.48 9.33 -19.91
C LEU A 94 2.07 8.87 -21.25
N THR A 95 2.78 7.74 -21.27
CA THR A 95 3.35 7.17 -22.50
C THR A 95 2.37 6.31 -23.31
N ASP A 96 1.28 5.85 -22.69
CA ASP A 96 0.23 5.04 -23.31
C ASP A 96 -1.15 5.55 -22.87
N GLU A 97 -1.71 6.51 -23.62
CA GLU A 97 -2.99 7.13 -23.26
C GLU A 97 -4.15 6.13 -23.17
N LYS A 98 -4.08 4.99 -23.88
CA LYS A 98 -5.10 3.95 -23.77
C LYS A 98 -5.14 3.34 -22.37
N ALA A 99 -4.01 3.33 -21.67
CA ALA A 99 -3.90 2.85 -20.30
C ALA A 99 -4.74 3.68 -19.30
N ARG A 100 -5.07 4.95 -19.63
CA ARG A 100 -5.96 5.80 -18.80
C ARG A 100 -7.35 5.19 -18.59
N LYS A 101 -7.81 4.39 -19.55
CA LYS A 101 -9.14 3.76 -19.54
C LYS A 101 -9.16 2.40 -18.85
N LEU A 102 -8.00 1.86 -18.50
CA LEU A 102 -7.94 0.57 -17.81
C LEU A 102 -8.49 0.70 -16.38
N PRO A 103 -9.17 -0.36 -15.89
CA PRO A 103 -9.40 -0.51 -14.46
C PRO A 103 -8.06 -0.42 -13.71
N ALA A 104 -8.06 0.23 -12.53
CA ALA A 104 -6.82 0.46 -11.78
C ALA A 104 -6.09 -0.84 -11.46
N ARG A 105 -6.83 -1.87 -11.03
CA ARG A 105 -6.26 -3.20 -10.79
C ARG A 105 -5.55 -3.77 -12.02
N THR A 106 -6.18 -3.74 -13.19
CA THR A 106 -5.58 -4.20 -14.45
C THR A 106 -4.34 -3.40 -14.81
N LEU A 107 -4.37 -2.08 -14.63
CA LEU A 107 -3.22 -1.20 -14.86
C LEU A 107 -2.05 -1.56 -13.93
N ILE A 108 -2.32 -1.78 -12.64
CA ILE A 108 -1.30 -2.14 -11.65
C ILE A 108 -0.70 -3.50 -12.00
N LEU A 109 -1.53 -4.53 -12.22
CA LEU A 109 -1.09 -5.90 -12.54
C LEU A 109 -0.36 -6.03 -13.89
N LYS A 110 -0.49 -5.05 -14.79
CA LYS A 110 0.34 -4.98 -16.01
C LYS A 110 1.80 -4.58 -15.72
N HIS A 111 2.07 -4.03 -14.54
CA HIS A 111 3.35 -3.42 -14.20
C HIS A 111 4.01 -3.97 -12.94
N ILE A 112 3.30 -4.74 -12.13
CA ILE A 112 3.86 -5.46 -10.98
C ILE A 112 3.52 -6.94 -11.09
N ASP A 113 4.43 -7.79 -10.63
CA ASP A 113 4.30 -9.25 -10.66
C ASP A 113 5.07 -9.89 -9.48
N GLU A 114 5.32 -11.20 -9.53
CA GLU A 114 6.10 -11.92 -8.53
C GLU A 114 7.57 -11.50 -8.43
N THR A 115 8.11 -10.81 -9.43
CA THR A 115 9.51 -10.35 -9.43
C THR A 115 9.66 -9.00 -8.74
N GLY A 116 8.67 -8.12 -8.87
CA GLY A 116 8.72 -6.80 -8.27
C GLY A 116 7.86 -5.78 -8.97
N GLY A 117 8.39 -4.56 -9.07
CA GLY A 117 7.69 -3.44 -9.68
C GLY A 117 8.39 -2.89 -10.92
N PRO A 118 7.80 -1.86 -11.53
CA PRO A 118 8.46 -1.12 -12.58
C PRO A 118 9.76 -0.48 -12.08
N LEU A 119 10.78 -0.39 -12.94
CA LEU A 119 12.04 0.31 -12.62
C LEU A 119 11.79 1.68 -11.99
N TRP A 120 12.19 1.84 -10.73
CA TRP A 120 12.20 3.10 -10.01
C TRP A 120 13.47 3.89 -10.35
N ARG A 121 13.32 4.86 -11.25
CA ARG A 121 14.44 5.66 -11.79
C ARG A 121 15.20 6.51 -10.77
N HIS A 122 14.61 6.72 -9.59
CA HIS A 122 15.17 7.57 -8.54
C HIS A 122 15.55 6.78 -7.29
N ALA A 123 15.62 5.45 -7.38
CA ALA A 123 16.25 4.65 -6.33
C ALA A 123 17.72 5.10 -6.19
N ARG A 124 18.21 5.22 -4.95
CA ARG A 124 19.59 5.63 -4.68
C ARG A 124 20.60 4.56 -5.07
N ASP A 125 20.21 3.31 -4.89
CA ASP A 125 21.02 2.13 -5.16
C ASP A 125 20.13 0.90 -5.41
N GLU A 126 20.77 -0.21 -5.80
CA GLU A 126 20.10 -1.49 -6.04
C GLU A 126 19.43 -2.04 -4.78
N GLN A 127 19.97 -1.74 -3.60
CA GLN A 127 19.44 -2.25 -2.33
C GLN A 127 18.10 -1.59 -1.99
N GLU A 128 17.96 -0.29 -2.22
CA GLU A 128 16.72 0.45 -2.10
C GLU A 128 15.70 -0.01 -3.16
N HIS A 129 16.14 -0.25 -4.40
CA HIS A 129 15.27 -0.79 -5.44
C HIS A 129 14.75 -2.19 -5.08
N ALA A 130 15.60 -3.07 -4.56
CA ALA A 130 15.20 -4.41 -4.13
C ALA A 130 14.16 -4.39 -3.00
N VAL A 131 14.20 -3.38 -2.13
CA VAL A 131 13.17 -3.19 -1.09
C VAL A 131 11.86 -2.72 -1.72
N TYR A 132 11.92 -1.83 -2.69
CA TYR A 132 10.76 -1.40 -3.48
C TYR A 132 10.12 -2.60 -4.22
N ASP A 133 10.92 -3.45 -4.85
CA ASP A 133 10.45 -4.68 -5.52
C ASP A 133 9.79 -5.64 -4.53
N ALA A 134 10.35 -5.81 -3.33
CA ALA A 134 9.74 -6.63 -2.29
C ALA A 134 8.37 -6.09 -1.84
N VAL A 135 8.18 -4.77 -1.79
CA VAL A 135 6.88 -4.14 -1.52
C VAL A 135 5.91 -4.37 -2.67
N CYS A 136 6.35 -4.18 -3.92
CA CYS A 136 5.53 -4.41 -5.11
C CYS A 136 5.07 -5.86 -5.20
N ARG A 137 5.97 -6.83 -4.99
CA ARG A 137 5.63 -8.26 -4.93
C ARG A 137 4.58 -8.55 -3.86
N ARG A 138 4.73 -7.97 -2.66
CA ARG A 138 3.76 -8.19 -1.59
C ARG A 138 2.40 -7.58 -1.91
N PHE A 139 2.38 -6.43 -2.59
CA PHE A 139 1.15 -5.81 -3.06
C PHE A 139 0.50 -6.63 -4.18
N TYR A 140 1.29 -7.15 -5.12
CA TYR A 140 0.83 -8.09 -6.15
C TYR A 140 0.15 -9.31 -5.54
N LEU A 141 0.79 -9.97 -4.56
CA LEU A 141 0.21 -11.12 -3.85
C LEU A 141 -1.12 -10.77 -3.16
N PHE A 142 -1.25 -9.56 -2.62
CA PHE A 142 -2.50 -9.07 -2.05
C PHE A 142 -3.59 -8.89 -3.12
N LEU A 143 -3.25 -8.37 -4.30
CA LEU A 143 -4.20 -8.16 -5.39
C LEU A 143 -4.64 -9.47 -6.07
N ILE A 144 -3.80 -10.50 -6.14
CA ILE A 144 -4.24 -11.79 -6.68
C ILE A 144 -5.04 -12.61 -5.65
N GLY A 145 -4.80 -12.38 -4.36
CA GLY A 145 -5.47 -13.08 -3.26
C GLY A 145 -6.79 -12.44 -2.81
N THR A 146 -7.15 -11.28 -3.35
CA THR A 146 -8.44 -10.62 -3.10
C THR A 146 -9.28 -10.73 -4.38
N GLU A 147 -10.42 -11.41 -4.33
CA GLU A 147 -11.36 -11.40 -5.44
C GLU A 147 -11.93 -9.98 -5.60
N SER A 148 -12.01 -9.49 -6.84
CA SER A 148 -12.45 -8.13 -7.18
C SER A 148 -13.96 -7.98 -7.14
#